data_AF-Q8LSN8-F1
#
_entry.id   AF-Q8LSN8-F1
#
_cell.length_a   1.000
_cell.length_b   1.000
_cell.length_c   1.000
_cell.angle_alpha   90.00
_cell.angle_beta   90.00
_cell.angle_gamma   90.00
#
_symmetry.space_group_name_H-M   'P 1'
#
loop_
_entity.id
_entity.type
_entity.pdbx_description
1 polymer ?
#
loop_
_entity_poly.entity_id
_entity_poly.type
_entity_poly.pdbx_seq_one_letter_code
_entity_poly.pdbx_strand_id
1 'polypeptide(L)'
;PGRTDNEIKNYWNYTGLVDAIHNGEGKCWTTKVRCEEELIEAIETANGPKKDSFCFIEVIVHKDDTSKELLEWGSRVSAANSRPPNPQ
;
A
#
# COMPACT_ATOMS: atom_id res chain seq x y z
N PRO A 1 -24.18 -10.63 5.13
CA PRO A 1 -23.60 -9.42 5.77
C PRO A 1 -22.60 -8.78 4.81
N GLY A 2 -23.08 -7.75 4.11
CA GLY A 2 -22.62 -7.33 2.79
C GLY A 2 -21.28 -6.59 2.79
N ARG A 3 -20.52 -6.85 1.73
CA ARG A 3 -19.29 -6.16 1.33
C ARG A 3 -19.55 -4.65 1.26
N THR A 4 -18.67 -3.83 1.81
CA THR A 4 -18.74 -2.36 1.68
C THR A 4 -18.07 -1.88 0.39
N ASP A 5 -18.42 -0.69 -0.11
CA ASP A 5 -17.93 -0.17 -1.40
C ASP A 5 -16.40 0.07 -1.44
N ASN A 6 -15.76 0.15 -0.26
CA ASN A 6 -14.31 0.38 -0.12
C ASN A 6 -13.50 -0.92 0.05
N GLU A 7 -14.16 -2.09 0.01
CA GLU A 7 -13.47 -3.39 0.12
C GLU A 7 -12.95 -3.85 -1.24
N ILE A 8 -11.64 -3.70 -1.43
CA ILE A 8 -10.95 -4.26 -2.58
C ILE A 8 -10.68 -5.75 -2.33
N LYS A 9 -10.89 -6.58 -3.37
CA LYS A 9 -10.62 -8.01 -3.31
C LYS A 9 -9.11 -8.28 -3.30
N ASN A 10 -8.56 -8.71 -2.16
CA ASN A 10 -7.18 -9.18 -2.03
C ASN A 10 -6.98 -10.63 -2.55
N TYR A 11 -7.33 -10.90 -3.82
CA TYR A 11 -6.98 -12.16 -4.51
C TYR A 11 -5.64 -12.07 -5.25
N TRP A 12 -4.95 -10.93 -5.16
CA TRP A 12 -3.75 -10.65 -5.93
C TRP A 12 -2.50 -10.97 -5.12
N ASN A 13 -1.59 -11.71 -5.72
CA ASN A 13 -0.26 -11.88 -5.17
C ASN A 13 0.66 -10.80 -5.76
N TYR A 14 0.79 -9.66 -5.07
CA TYR A 14 1.53 -8.50 -5.58
C TYR A 14 3.01 -8.82 -5.85
N THR A 15 3.64 -9.67 -5.04
CA THR A 15 4.99 -10.18 -5.31
C THR A 15 5.04 -11.04 -6.58
N GLY A 16 4.04 -11.91 -6.78
CA GLY A 16 3.92 -12.73 -7.99
C GLY A 16 3.68 -11.92 -9.27
N LEU A 17 3.03 -10.74 -9.17
CA LEU A 17 2.92 -9.82 -10.30
C LEU A 17 4.29 -9.25 -10.69
N VAL A 18 5.10 -8.87 -9.71
CA VAL A 18 6.45 -8.34 -9.98
C VAL A 18 7.38 -9.43 -10.49
N ASP A 19 7.25 -10.66 -10.01
CA ASP A 19 7.97 -11.82 -10.56
C ASP A 19 7.56 -12.09 -12.02
N ALA A 20 6.30 -11.88 -12.38
CA ALA A 20 5.85 -11.96 -13.77
C ALA A 20 6.45 -10.83 -14.65
N ILE A 21 6.56 -9.61 -14.11
CA ILE A 21 7.23 -8.48 -14.79
C ILE A 21 8.73 -8.76 -14.98
N HIS A 22 9.36 -9.44 -14.02
CA HIS A 22 10.76 -9.83 -14.11
C HIS A 22 11.05 -10.71 -15.33
N ASN A 23 10.11 -11.55 -15.76
CA ASN A 23 10.20 -12.39 -16.97
C ASN A 23 11.55 -13.14 -17.12
N GLY A 24 12.22 -13.46 -16.01
CA GLY A 24 13.52 -14.15 -15.97
C GLY A 24 14.75 -13.35 -16.40
N GLU A 25 14.59 -12.15 -16.98
CA GLU A 25 15.68 -11.32 -17.50
C GLU A 25 15.74 -9.91 -16.89
N GLY A 26 14.68 -9.47 -16.22
CA GLY A 26 14.63 -8.20 -15.52
C GLY A 26 15.57 -8.16 -14.31
N LYS A 27 15.71 -6.99 -13.68
CA LYS A 27 16.30 -6.90 -12.34
C LYS A 27 15.19 -6.50 -11.39
N CYS A 28 14.49 -7.48 -10.83
CA CYS A 28 13.41 -7.25 -9.90
C CYS A 28 13.66 -8.04 -8.63
N TRP A 29 13.26 -7.46 -7.50
CA TRP A 29 13.29 -8.13 -6.21
C TRP A 29 12.04 -7.74 -5.44
N THR A 30 11.41 -8.72 -4.80
CA THR A 30 10.26 -8.47 -3.94
C THR A 30 10.37 -9.18 -2.62
N THR A 31 9.70 -8.63 -1.61
CA THR A 31 9.51 -9.28 -0.32
C THR A 31 8.22 -8.82 0.32
N LYS A 32 7.68 -9.61 1.26
CA LYS A 32 6.55 -9.23 2.10
C LYS A 32 7.06 -9.05 3.52
N VAL A 33 6.62 -7.98 4.19
CA VAL A 33 7.03 -7.68 5.56
C VAL A 33 5.81 -7.41 6.43
N ARG A 34 5.88 -7.84 7.69
CA ARG A 34 4.80 -7.79 8.69
C ARG A 34 5.22 -7.11 9.99
N CYS A 35 6.51 -6.91 10.21
CA CYS A 35 7.03 -6.19 11.37
C CYS A 35 8.13 -5.20 10.97
N GLU A 36 8.53 -4.38 11.94
CA GLU A 36 9.52 -3.32 11.76
C GLU A 36 10.89 -3.90 11.40
N GLU A 37 11.30 -4.98 12.05
CA GLU A 37 12.60 -5.61 11.84
C GLU A 37 12.74 -6.13 10.40
N GLU A 38 11.70 -6.82 9.90
CA GLU A 38 11.65 -7.28 8.51
C GLU A 38 11.69 -6.11 7.51
N LEU A 39 11.05 -4.99 7.83
CA LEU A 39 11.07 -3.79 6.98
C LEU A 39 12.47 -3.15 6.94
N ILE A 40 13.16 -3.07 8.08
CA ILE A 40 14.54 -2.56 8.14
C ILE A 40 15.45 -3.43 7.28
N GLU A 41 15.42 -4.75 7.45
CA GLU A 41 16.22 -5.68 6.64
C GLU A 41 15.88 -5.61 5.14
N ALA A 42 14.60 -5.43 4.82
CA ALA A 42 14.15 -5.27 3.44
C ALA A 42 14.69 -3.97 2.80
N ILE A 43 14.71 -2.86 3.54
CA ILE A 43 15.26 -1.58 3.09
C ILE A 43 16.78 -1.67 2.92
N GLU A 44 17.48 -2.33 3.84
CA GLU A 44 18.93 -2.57 3.72
C GLU A 44 19.25 -3.43 2.48
N THR A 45 18.47 -4.48 2.25
CA THR A 45 18.60 -5.35 1.08
C THR A 45 18.39 -4.58 -0.23
N ALA A 46 17.34 -3.74 -0.27
CA ALA A 46 17.01 -2.90 -1.41
C ALA A 46 18.12 -1.88 -1.73
N ASN A 47 18.72 -1.27 -0.70
CA ASN A 47 19.79 -0.27 -0.87
C ASN A 47 21.19 -0.88 -1.07
N GLY A 48 21.39 -2.15 -0.72
CA GLY A 48 22.66 -2.84 -0.84
C GLY A 48 22.66 -3.87 -1.98
N PRO A 49 22.50 -5.17 -1.67
CA PRO A 49 22.55 -6.25 -2.66
C PRO A 49 21.63 -6.09 -3.87
N LYS A 50 20.50 -5.39 -3.71
CA LYS A 50 19.48 -5.20 -4.76
C LYS A 50 19.39 -3.78 -5.30
N LYS A 51 20.35 -2.90 -5.01
CA LYS A 51 20.36 -1.48 -5.41
C LYS A 51 20.15 -1.22 -6.91
N ASP A 52 20.60 -2.15 -7.76
CA ASP A 52 20.49 -2.04 -9.22
C ASP A 52 19.23 -2.75 -9.77
N SER A 53 18.31 -3.16 -8.89
CA SER A 53 17.05 -3.84 -9.20
C SER A 53 15.85 -2.96 -8.83
N PHE A 54 14.76 -3.11 -9.56
CA PHE A 54 13.44 -2.66 -9.11
C PHE A 54 13.05 -3.45 -7.85
N CYS A 55 12.94 -2.76 -6.72
CA CYS A 55 12.63 -3.36 -5.43
C CYS A 55 11.18 -3.04 -5.04
N PHE A 56 10.35 -4.07 -4.84
CA PHE A 56 8.97 -3.94 -4.41
C PHE A 56 8.76 -4.61 -3.05
N ILE A 57 8.49 -3.81 -2.02
CA ILE A 57 8.29 -4.29 -0.64
C ILE A 57 6.79 -4.19 -0.31
N GLU A 58 6.14 -5.34 -0.14
CA GLU A 58 4.74 -5.42 0.29
C GLU A 58 4.66 -5.33 1.82
N VAL A 59 4.41 -4.13 2.33
CA VAL A 59 4.24 -3.88 3.78
C VAL A 59 2.80 -4.15 4.19
N ILE A 60 2.62 -5.10 5.11
CA ILE A 60 1.29 -5.53 5.56
C ILE A 60 0.93 -4.80 6.86
N VAL A 61 -0.01 -3.87 6.77
CA VAL A 61 -0.52 -3.08 7.90
C VAL A 61 -2.02 -3.32 8.11
N HIS A 62 -2.52 -2.93 9.28
CA HIS A 62 -3.95 -2.97 9.56
C HIS A 62 -4.68 -1.87 8.77
N LYS A 63 -5.92 -2.12 8.33
CA LYS A 63 -6.68 -1.18 7.48
C LYS A 63 -6.91 0.20 8.12
N ASP A 64 -6.96 0.25 9.44
CA ASP A 64 -7.23 1.47 10.22
C ASP A 64 -5.92 2.12 10.71
N ASP A 65 -4.77 1.53 10.41
CA ASP A 65 -3.45 2.08 10.73
C ASP A 65 -3.07 3.15 9.71
N THR A 66 -3.49 4.37 9.99
CA THR A 66 -3.29 5.54 9.12
C THR A 66 -2.92 6.77 9.94
N SER A 67 -2.38 7.78 9.27
CA SER A 67 -2.02 9.07 9.89
C SER A 67 -3.24 9.79 10.47
N LYS A 68 -3.04 10.53 11.56
CA LYS A 68 -4.09 11.34 12.21
C LYS A 68 -4.56 12.46 11.29
N GLU A 69 -3.64 12.99 10.50
CA GLU A 69 -3.87 14.03 9.51
C GLU A 69 -4.88 13.56 8.45
N LEU A 70 -4.81 12.29 8.01
CA LEU A 70 -5.79 11.74 7.08
C LEU A 70 -7.20 11.71 7.70
N LEU A 71 -7.31 11.32 8.97
CA LEU A 71 -8.60 11.24 9.65
C LEU A 71 -9.23 12.62 9.82
N GLU A 72 -8.45 13.61 10.26
CA GLU A 72 -8.92 14.98 10.44
C GLU A 72 -9.31 15.62 9.12
N TRP A 73 -8.45 15.51 8.11
CA TRP A 73 -8.69 16.07 6.80
C TRP A 73 -9.88 15.40 6.11
N GLY A 74 -9.95 14.06 6.16
CA GLY A 74 -11.04 13.29 5.57
C GLY A 74 -12.40 13.66 6.16
N SER A 75 -12.48 13.88 7.47
CA SER A 75 -13.69 14.36 8.14
C SER A 75 -14.14 15.74 7.61
N ARG A 76 -13.20 16.69 7.49
CA ARG A 76 -13.50 18.04 6.96
C ARG A 76 -13.97 18.01 5.52
N VAL A 77 -13.32 17.20 4.68
CA VAL A 77 -13.69 17.02 3.27
C VAL A 77 -15.08 16.41 3.15
N SER A 78 -15.39 15.38 3.93
CA SER A 78 -16.72 14.75 3.94
C SER A 78 -17.83 15.76 4.31
N ALA A 79 -17.62 16.57 5.35
CA ALA A 79 -18.55 17.62 5.76
C ALA A 79 -18.74 18.70 4.68
N ALA A 80 -17.66 19.12 4.04
CA ALA A 80 -17.72 20.11 2.97
C ALA A 80 -18.45 19.58 1.72
N ASN A 81 -18.22 18.33 1.33
CA ASN A 81 -18.83 17.71 0.16
C ASN A 81 -20.31 17.39 0.37
N SER A 82 -20.72 17.10 1.61
CA SER A 82 -22.10 16.73 1.96
C SER A 82 -22.96 17.93 2.37
N ARG A 83 -22.45 19.16 2.22
CA ARG A 83 -23.18 20.37 2.62
C ARG A 83 -24.48 20.52 1.79
N PRO A 84 -25.59 20.99 2.39
CA PRO A 84 -26.83 21.23 1.65
C PRO A 84 -26.63 22.19 0.47
N PRO A 85 -27.39 22.03 -0.63
CA PRO A 85 -27.43 23.01 -1.72
C PRO A 85 -27.79 24.40 -1.17
N ASN A 86 -27.18 25.44 -1.72
CA ASN A 86 -27.49 26.81 -1.33
C ASN A 86 -28.91 27.16 -1.84
N PRO A 87 -29.87 27.55 -0.97
CA PRO A 87 -31.26 27.78 -1.35
C PRO A 87 -31.51 29.13 -2.08
N GLN A 88 -30.50 29.67 -2.75
CA GLN A 88 -30.54 30.99 -3.39
C GLN A 88 -31.10 30.95 -4.80
#